data_AF-A0A974H6J1-F1
#
_entry.id   AF-A0A974H6J1-F1
#
_cell.length_a   1.000
_cell.length_b   1.000
_cell.length_c   1.000
_cell.angle_alpha   90.00
_cell.angle_beta   90.00
_cell.angle_gamma   90.00
#
_symmetry.space_group_name_H-M   'P 1'
#
loop_
_entity.id
_entity.type
_entity.pdbx_description
1 polymer ?
#
loop_
_entity_poly.entity_id
_entity_poly.type
_entity_poly.pdbx_seq_one_letter_code
_entity_poly.pdbx_strand_id
1 'polypeptide(L)'
;MMRRVLERPCTLAMLIGFQFAFMVYFSFGGLRSLTFIFGHSIEPSFDYSRTHDVYSNLSLVNSMVLPTSTAEDILLPRCPERSPYLVGPITVTFSQTPSLKKVQDKNPLVIKGGEYKPPNCEARHRTAVIIPHRNRETHLRHLLYYLHPFLQRQQLHYRIYIIHQAGNSTFNRAKLLNVGVKEALRDEDWDCLFLHDVDLIPENDFNLYVCDPWSPKHASVAMNKFSYNLPYPMYFGGVSALTPDQYMKMNGFPNEYWGWGGEDDDIATRVRLAGMKITRPSVAVGHYKMVKHKGDHGNEENPHRFDLLIRTQRMWKTDGMNSLNYKLLARELEHLYTNVTVDIGVDPRAKKPLRNRGPTPPPIRRYVNKTSSTSVDSQIRNQADKLTNVSEINGVEPSAENKGPVVAPESTTTEKLSLPIASAPPRERVEDKQIRVIRSTEDNNNKAQVKEVQADVARRGRAQRSSKLERQVDSFRAKPQDDVGKSLPQSDLSRAPV
;
A
#
# COMPACT_ATOMS: atom_id res chain seq x y z
N MET A 1 -59.90 30.16 -8.69
CA MET A 1 -60.40 29.17 -7.70
C MET A 1 -59.28 28.61 -6.80
N MET A 2 -58.10 28.26 -7.34
CA MET A 2 -56.95 27.78 -6.54
C MET A 2 -56.42 28.75 -5.48
N ARG A 3 -56.44 30.08 -5.72
CA ARG A 3 -55.89 31.08 -4.78
C ARG A 3 -56.62 31.11 -3.42
N ARG A 4 -57.94 30.90 -3.39
CA ARG A 4 -58.75 30.87 -2.15
C ARG A 4 -58.59 29.60 -1.32
N VAL A 5 -58.03 28.53 -1.90
CA VAL A 5 -57.81 27.25 -1.20
C VAL A 5 -56.53 27.30 -0.36
N LEU A 6 -55.51 28.04 -0.82
CA LEU A 6 -54.24 28.21 -0.12
C LEU A 6 -54.27 29.24 1.04
N GLU A 7 -55.26 30.15 1.06
CA GLU A 7 -55.38 31.18 2.12
C GLU A 7 -56.11 30.69 3.38
N ARG A 8 -56.68 29.48 3.36
CA ARG A 8 -57.27 28.91 4.56
C ARG A 8 -56.16 28.43 5.50
N PRO A 9 -56.13 28.89 6.76
CA PRO A 9 -55.05 28.58 7.70
C PRO A 9 -54.85 27.06 7.89
N CYS A 10 -55.91 26.26 7.79
CA CYS A 10 -55.82 24.81 7.84
C CYS A 10 -55.08 24.20 6.64
N THR A 11 -55.25 24.73 5.43
CA THR A 11 -54.56 24.20 4.24
C THR A 11 -53.07 24.57 4.26
N LEU A 12 -52.75 25.78 4.72
CA LEU A 12 -51.36 26.21 4.92
C LEU A 12 -50.68 25.38 6.02
N ALA A 13 -51.36 25.14 7.14
CA ALA A 13 -50.85 24.29 8.21
C ALA A 13 -50.63 22.84 7.75
N MET A 14 -51.54 22.27 6.93
CA MET A 14 -51.34 20.95 6.34
C MET A 14 -50.16 20.92 5.36
N LEU A 15 -49.98 21.94 4.53
CA LEU A 15 -48.84 22.02 3.61
C LEU A 15 -47.51 22.12 4.38
N ILE A 16 -47.44 22.98 5.40
CA ILE A 16 -46.25 23.09 6.26
C ILE A 16 -46.01 21.77 7.01
N GLY A 17 -47.06 21.13 7.52
CA GLY A 17 -46.98 19.82 8.17
C GLY A 17 -46.45 18.73 7.25
N PHE A 18 -46.94 18.67 5.99
CA PHE A 18 -46.43 17.76 4.97
C PHE A 18 -44.98 18.06 4.61
N GLN A 19 -44.62 19.34 4.49
CA GLN A 19 -43.26 19.76 4.17
C GLN A 19 -42.28 19.43 5.32
N PHE A 20 -42.72 19.57 6.58
CA PHE A 20 -41.95 19.18 7.75
C PHE A 20 -41.85 17.66 7.88
N ALA A 21 -42.94 16.92 7.67
CA ALA A 21 -42.94 15.46 7.64
C ALA A 21 -42.06 14.90 6.52
N PHE A 22 -42.06 15.55 5.35
CA PHE A 22 -41.18 15.23 4.23
C PHE A 22 -39.72 15.53 4.60
N MET A 23 -39.42 16.70 5.17
CA MET A 23 -38.06 17.03 5.62
C MET A 23 -37.56 16.07 6.72
N VAL A 24 -38.42 15.69 7.66
CA VAL A 24 -38.12 14.69 8.71
C VAL A 24 -37.88 13.32 8.08
N TYR A 25 -38.76 12.86 7.19
CA TYR A 25 -38.61 11.59 6.48
C TYR A 25 -37.28 11.52 5.72
N PHE A 26 -36.89 12.58 5.01
CA PHE A 26 -35.62 12.64 4.30
C PHE A 26 -34.41 12.80 5.24
N SER A 27 -34.57 13.52 6.35
CA SER A 27 -33.50 13.71 7.36
C SER A 27 -33.18 12.41 8.13
N PHE A 28 -34.18 11.54 8.34
CA PHE A 28 -33.99 10.21 8.91
C PHE A 28 -33.68 9.13 7.85
N GLY A 29 -33.41 9.53 6.60
CA GLY A 29 -32.95 8.63 5.55
C GLY A 29 -34.05 7.85 4.84
N GLY A 30 -35.27 8.38 4.73
CA GLY A 30 -36.43 7.75 4.09
C GLY A 30 -36.21 7.27 2.66
N LEU A 31 -35.25 7.86 1.92
CA LEU A 31 -34.82 7.32 0.62
C LEU A 31 -34.33 5.87 0.70
N ARG A 32 -33.79 5.44 1.86
CA ARG A 32 -33.34 4.07 2.11
C ARG A 32 -34.49 3.07 2.16
N SER A 33 -35.70 3.51 2.51
CA SER A 33 -36.90 2.66 2.58
C SER A 33 -37.49 2.37 1.20
N LEU A 34 -37.46 3.35 0.28
CA LEU A 34 -37.88 3.17 -1.12
C LEU A 34 -36.90 2.27 -1.91
N THR A 35 -35.59 2.36 -1.65
CA THR A 35 -34.62 1.42 -2.22
C THR A 35 -34.80 -0.02 -1.72
N PHE A 36 -35.37 -0.21 -0.54
CA PHE A 36 -35.64 -1.55 -0.01
C PHE A 36 -36.85 -2.23 -0.70
N ILE A 37 -37.83 -1.44 -1.15
CA ILE A 37 -39.08 -1.92 -1.78
C ILE A 37 -38.93 -2.08 -3.30
N PHE A 38 -38.11 -1.25 -3.96
CA PHE A 38 -37.93 -1.29 -5.42
C PHE A 38 -36.53 -1.74 -5.89
N GLY A 39 -35.63 -2.07 -4.96
CA GLY A 39 -34.22 -2.33 -5.26
C GLY A 39 -33.68 -3.52 -4.48
N HIS A 40 -34.28 -4.71 -4.62
CA HIS A 40 -33.46 -5.92 -4.55
C HIS A 40 -32.55 -5.95 -5.77
N SER A 41 -31.49 -5.15 -5.78
CA SER A 41 -30.34 -5.44 -6.60
C SER A 41 -29.82 -6.79 -6.12
N ILE A 42 -30.08 -7.85 -6.88
CA ILE A 42 -29.46 -9.16 -6.68
C ILE A 42 -27.96 -8.90 -6.76
N GLU A 43 -27.31 -8.78 -5.60
CA GLU A 43 -25.87 -8.61 -5.54
C GLU A 43 -25.29 -9.88 -6.17
N PRO A 44 -24.42 -9.78 -7.20
CA PRO A 44 -23.95 -10.95 -7.90
C PRO A 44 -23.21 -11.85 -6.91
N SER A 45 -23.72 -13.06 -6.71
CA SER A 45 -23.06 -14.07 -5.89
C SER A 45 -22.03 -14.79 -6.76
N PHE A 46 -20.78 -14.82 -6.27
CA PHE A 46 -19.69 -15.53 -6.93
C PHE A 46 -19.29 -16.74 -6.10
N ASP A 47 -19.15 -17.89 -6.77
CA ASP A 47 -18.64 -19.11 -6.14
C ASP A 47 -17.10 -19.12 -6.19
N TYR A 48 -16.46 -18.67 -5.11
CA TYR A 48 -15.01 -18.67 -4.96
C TYR A 48 -14.40 -20.07 -4.78
N SER A 49 -15.21 -21.15 -4.75
CA SER A 49 -14.69 -22.52 -4.87
C SER A 49 -14.34 -22.89 -6.32
N ARG A 50 -14.92 -22.18 -7.30
CA ARG A 50 -14.69 -22.34 -8.74
C ARG A 50 -13.97 -21.11 -9.27
N THR A 51 -12.66 -21.20 -9.33
CA THR A 51 -11.80 -20.09 -9.75
C THR A 51 -11.05 -20.42 -11.03
N HIS A 52 -10.60 -19.39 -11.73
CA HIS A 52 -9.82 -19.50 -12.96
C HIS A 52 -8.34 -19.19 -12.71
N ASP A 53 -7.44 -19.73 -13.54
CA ASP A 53 -6.06 -19.24 -13.57
C ASP A 53 -6.03 -17.78 -14.06
N VAL A 54 -5.11 -16.97 -13.54
CA VAL A 54 -5.04 -15.55 -13.89
C VAL A 54 -4.64 -15.30 -15.34
N TYR A 55 -4.16 -16.28 -16.11
CA TYR A 55 -3.89 -16.15 -17.55
C TYR A 55 -5.01 -16.72 -18.44
N SER A 56 -6.10 -17.21 -17.85
CA SER A 56 -7.28 -17.67 -18.59
C SER A 56 -7.77 -16.59 -19.57
N ASN A 57 -8.12 -16.99 -20.79
CA ASN A 57 -8.61 -16.12 -21.87
C ASN A 57 -7.66 -15.00 -22.34
N LEU A 58 -6.42 -14.89 -21.81
CA LEU A 58 -5.50 -13.85 -22.26
C LEU A 58 -5.07 -14.03 -23.73
N SER A 59 -4.99 -15.28 -24.21
CA SER A 59 -4.72 -15.56 -25.63
C SER A 59 -5.78 -14.98 -26.57
N LEU A 60 -7.03 -14.83 -26.13
CA LEU A 60 -8.12 -14.24 -26.91
C LEU A 60 -7.94 -12.72 -27.10
N VAL A 61 -7.22 -12.07 -26.18
CA VAL A 61 -6.79 -10.67 -26.31
C VAL A 61 -5.69 -10.57 -27.37
N ASN A 62 -4.80 -11.56 -27.44
CA ASN A 62 -3.67 -11.61 -28.37
C ASN A 62 -4.06 -12.04 -29.80
N SER A 63 -5.10 -12.85 -29.98
CA SER A 63 -5.42 -13.50 -31.27
C SER A 63 -6.12 -12.58 -32.29
N MET A 64 -6.35 -11.31 -31.97
CA MET A 64 -6.96 -10.32 -32.88
C MET A 64 -5.98 -9.21 -33.29
N VAL A 65 -4.68 -9.48 -33.31
CA VAL A 65 -3.74 -8.59 -34.00
C VAL A 65 -4.02 -8.73 -35.49
N LEU A 66 -4.74 -7.75 -36.06
CA LEU A 66 -4.99 -7.68 -37.50
C LEU A 66 -3.65 -7.76 -38.24
N PRO A 67 -3.53 -8.54 -39.34
CA PRO A 67 -2.31 -8.52 -40.15
C PRO A 67 -2.06 -7.09 -40.61
N THR A 68 -0.82 -6.65 -40.49
CA THR A 68 -0.29 -5.38 -40.99
C THR A 68 -0.77 -5.09 -42.41
N SER A 69 -1.85 -4.31 -42.56
CA SER A 69 -2.13 -3.57 -43.77
C SER A 69 -1.74 -2.13 -43.53
N THR A 70 -0.74 -1.67 -44.29
CA THR A 70 -0.46 -0.30 -44.69
C THR A 70 -1.13 0.82 -43.89
N ALA A 71 -0.30 1.66 -43.29
CA ALA A 71 -0.61 2.90 -42.57
C ALA A 71 -1.61 3.81 -43.32
N GLU A 72 -2.89 3.49 -43.19
CA GLU A 72 -4.00 4.44 -43.21
C GLU A 72 -4.57 4.47 -41.80
N ASP A 73 -5.02 5.64 -41.35
CA ASP A 73 -5.65 5.90 -40.06
C ASP A 73 -6.93 5.05 -39.88
N ILE A 74 -6.77 3.76 -39.60
CA ILE A 74 -7.88 2.92 -39.16
C ILE A 74 -8.22 3.38 -37.76
N LEU A 75 -9.24 4.23 -37.67
CA LEU A 75 -9.84 4.64 -36.41
C LEU A 75 -10.39 3.39 -35.72
N LEU A 76 -9.64 2.86 -34.75
CA LEU A 76 -10.04 1.69 -33.99
C LEU A 76 -11.37 1.98 -33.29
N PRO A 77 -12.32 1.04 -33.28
CA PRO A 77 -13.53 1.20 -32.50
C PRO A 77 -13.17 1.30 -31.01
N ARG A 78 -13.99 1.98 -30.21
CA ARG A 78 -13.84 1.93 -28.76
C ARG A 78 -14.09 0.52 -28.24
N CYS A 79 -13.32 0.11 -27.23
CA CYS A 79 -13.54 -1.17 -26.55
C CYS A 79 -14.99 -1.24 -26.02
N PRO A 80 -15.59 -2.44 -25.88
CA PRO A 80 -16.93 -2.56 -25.32
C PRO A 80 -16.99 -2.05 -23.87
N GLU A 81 -18.16 -1.61 -23.41
CA GLU A 81 -18.34 -1.12 -22.02
C GLU A 81 -18.00 -2.17 -20.98
N ARG A 82 -18.34 -3.43 -21.26
CA ARG A 82 -17.91 -4.59 -20.49
C ARG A 82 -17.01 -5.43 -21.36
N SER A 83 -15.78 -5.63 -20.92
CA SER A 83 -14.84 -6.51 -21.61
C SER A 83 -15.41 -7.93 -21.69
N PRO A 84 -15.36 -8.58 -22.88
CA PRO A 84 -15.78 -9.96 -23.06
C PRO A 84 -14.78 -10.96 -22.49
N TYR A 85 -13.60 -10.50 -22.07
CA TYR A 85 -12.52 -11.37 -21.62
C TYR A 85 -12.54 -11.65 -20.11
N LEU A 86 -13.34 -10.92 -19.32
CA LEU A 86 -13.43 -11.11 -17.87
C LEU A 86 -13.88 -12.53 -17.51
N VAL A 87 -13.24 -13.12 -16.49
CA VAL A 87 -13.51 -14.51 -16.07
C VAL A 87 -14.08 -14.62 -14.65
N GLY A 88 -14.15 -13.51 -13.91
CA GLY A 88 -14.64 -13.47 -12.53
C GLY A 88 -13.59 -13.93 -11.53
N PRO A 89 -13.92 -14.82 -10.58
CA PRO A 89 -13.00 -15.28 -9.53
C PRO A 89 -11.72 -15.95 -10.06
N ILE A 90 -10.58 -15.57 -9.47
CA ILE A 90 -9.24 -16.00 -9.88
C ILE A 90 -8.53 -16.71 -8.72
N THR A 91 -7.80 -17.78 -9.05
CA THR A 91 -6.92 -18.47 -8.10
C THR A 91 -5.69 -17.61 -7.80
N VAL A 92 -5.52 -17.22 -6.53
CA VAL A 92 -4.30 -16.53 -6.06
C VAL A 92 -3.52 -17.41 -5.08
N THR A 93 -2.29 -17.76 -5.45
CA THR A 93 -1.35 -18.55 -4.64
C THR A 93 0.03 -17.89 -4.56
N PHE A 94 0.74 -18.17 -3.46
CA PHE A 94 2.06 -17.61 -3.15
C PHE A 94 3.11 -18.70 -2.90
N SER A 95 2.89 -19.91 -3.43
CA SER A 95 3.77 -21.07 -3.22
C SER A 95 5.10 -20.92 -3.96
N GLN A 96 5.09 -20.28 -5.12
CA GLN A 96 6.29 -20.05 -5.93
C GLN A 96 6.33 -18.59 -6.39
N THR A 97 7.46 -17.93 -6.14
CA THR A 97 7.64 -16.56 -6.61
C THR A 97 8.09 -16.57 -8.07
N PRO A 98 7.35 -15.95 -9.00
CA PRO A 98 7.72 -15.93 -10.41
C PRO A 98 8.98 -15.08 -10.63
N SER A 99 9.77 -15.40 -11.66
CA SER A 99 10.84 -14.52 -12.14
C SER A 99 10.25 -13.42 -13.03
N LEU A 100 10.88 -12.25 -13.06
CA LEU A 100 10.43 -11.15 -13.94
C LEU A 100 10.44 -11.56 -15.41
N LYS A 101 11.47 -12.32 -15.84
CA LYS A 101 11.55 -12.86 -17.20
C LYS A 101 10.34 -13.73 -17.54
N LYS A 102 9.91 -14.62 -16.64
CA LYS A 102 8.71 -15.44 -16.83
C LYS A 102 7.44 -14.61 -16.91
N VAL A 103 7.33 -13.53 -16.12
CA VAL A 103 6.18 -12.62 -16.19
C VAL A 103 6.16 -11.89 -17.53
N GLN A 104 7.31 -11.39 -17.98
CA GLN A 104 7.48 -10.75 -19.28
C GLN A 104 7.10 -11.68 -20.44
N ASP A 105 7.65 -12.90 -20.47
CA ASP A 105 7.39 -13.85 -21.55
C ASP A 105 5.90 -14.25 -21.64
N LYS A 106 5.19 -14.21 -20.50
CA LYS A 106 3.73 -14.46 -20.45
C LYS A 106 2.87 -13.25 -20.81
N ASN A 107 3.43 -12.04 -20.90
CA ASN A 107 2.70 -10.80 -21.18
C ASN A 107 3.33 -10.05 -22.37
N PRO A 108 3.31 -10.64 -23.59
CA PRO A 108 4.03 -10.08 -24.75
C PRO A 108 3.49 -8.75 -25.27
N LEU A 109 2.24 -8.38 -24.91
CA LEU A 109 1.64 -7.09 -25.29
C LEU A 109 2.01 -5.94 -24.33
N VAL A 110 2.62 -6.24 -23.18
CA VAL A 110 3.13 -5.21 -22.28
C VAL A 110 4.45 -4.70 -22.84
N ILE A 111 4.53 -3.40 -23.05
CA ILE A 111 5.71 -2.73 -23.59
C ILE A 111 6.52 -2.05 -22.48
N LYS A 112 7.73 -1.59 -22.84
CA LYS A 112 8.66 -0.90 -21.95
C LYS A 112 7.97 0.25 -21.20
N GLY A 113 8.26 0.36 -19.91
CA GLY A 113 7.55 1.20 -18.95
C GLY A 113 6.42 0.48 -18.22
N GLY A 114 6.15 -0.80 -18.54
CA GLY A 114 5.00 -1.54 -18.01
C GLY A 114 3.67 -1.00 -18.51
N GLU A 115 3.66 -0.54 -19.76
CA GLU A 115 2.49 0.02 -20.40
C GLU A 115 1.81 -1.02 -21.28
N TYR A 116 0.49 -0.92 -21.39
CA TYR A 116 -0.30 -1.73 -22.30
C TYR A 116 -1.46 -0.91 -22.85
N LYS A 117 -1.78 -1.15 -24.13
CA LYS A 117 -2.99 -0.68 -24.82
C LYS A 117 -3.63 -1.88 -25.53
N PRO A 118 -4.97 -2.02 -25.52
CA PRO A 118 -5.63 -3.07 -26.29
C PRO A 118 -5.29 -2.96 -27.79
N PRO A 119 -4.88 -4.05 -28.46
CA PRO A 119 -4.41 -3.96 -29.84
C PRO A 119 -5.55 -3.77 -30.86
N ASN A 120 -6.78 -4.09 -30.49
CA ASN A 120 -7.93 -4.19 -31.39
C ASN A 120 -9.03 -3.14 -31.14
N CYS A 121 -8.85 -2.27 -30.15
CA CYS A 121 -9.81 -1.22 -29.82
C CYS A 121 -9.16 -0.08 -29.05
N GLU A 122 -9.75 1.11 -29.13
CA GLU A 122 -9.37 2.24 -28.28
C GLU A 122 -9.92 2.03 -26.86
N ALA A 123 -9.03 2.00 -25.86
CA ALA A 123 -9.43 1.84 -24.46
C ALA A 123 -10.33 2.99 -24.01
N ARG A 124 -11.41 2.66 -23.27
CA ARG A 124 -12.31 3.67 -22.70
C ARG A 124 -11.73 4.38 -21.48
N HIS A 125 -10.75 3.76 -20.84
CA HIS A 125 -10.20 4.21 -19.57
C HIS A 125 -8.69 4.07 -19.57
N ARG A 126 -8.02 5.15 -19.16
CA ARG A 126 -6.58 5.23 -18.95
C ARG A 126 -6.29 5.22 -17.45
N THR A 127 -5.58 4.20 -16.98
CA THR A 127 -5.30 4.03 -15.54
C THR A 127 -3.80 4.00 -15.24
N ALA A 128 -3.34 4.93 -14.40
CA ALA A 128 -2.03 4.86 -13.77
C ALA A 128 -2.12 4.02 -12.50
N VAL A 129 -1.40 2.90 -12.43
CA VAL A 129 -1.29 2.10 -11.21
C VAL A 129 -0.02 2.49 -10.47
N ILE A 130 -0.15 3.04 -9.28
CA ILE A 130 0.94 3.64 -8.50
C ILE A 130 1.15 2.83 -7.23
N ILE A 131 2.37 2.28 -7.09
CA ILE A 131 2.71 1.35 -6.02
C ILE A 131 3.91 1.89 -5.23
N PRO A 132 3.74 2.23 -3.93
CA PRO A 132 4.85 2.62 -3.08
C PRO A 132 5.66 1.37 -2.70
N HIS A 133 6.98 1.45 -2.78
CA HIS A 133 7.84 0.28 -2.68
C HIS A 133 9.16 0.55 -1.96
N ARG A 134 9.60 -0.44 -1.16
CA ARG A 134 10.98 -0.61 -0.72
C ARG A 134 11.19 -2.02 -0.15
N ASN A 135 12.25 -2.73 -0.56
CA ASN A 135 12.66 -4.03 -0.01
C ASN A 135 11.53 -5.09 -0.04
N ARG A 136 10.75 -5.13 -1.13
CA ARG A 136 9.58 -6.01 -1.33
C ARG A 136 9.58 -6.69 -2.70
N GLU A 137 10.75 -7.07 -3.19
CA GLU A 137 10.95 -7.58 -4.55
C GLU A 137 10.18 -8.87 -4.81
N THR A 138 10.02 -9.73 -3.79
CA THR A 138 9.20 -10.95 -3.89
C THR A 138 7.72 -10.63 -4.03
N HIS A 139 7.21 -9.64 -3.30
CA HIS A 139 5.81 -9.22 -3.37
C HIS A 139 5.53 -8.56 -4.72
N LEU A 140 6.41 -7.67 -5.16
CA LEU A 140 6.32 -7.01 -6.46
C LEU A 140 6.23 -8.03 -7.60
N ARG A 141 7.03 -9.09 -7.56
CA ARG A 141 6.98 -10.17 -8.57
C ARG A 141 5.65 -10.91 -8.57
N HIS A 142 5.07 -11.21 -7.40
CA HIS A 142 3.71 -11.77 -7.35
C HIS A 142 2.69 -10.77 -7.90
N LEU A 143 2.77 -9.50 -7.50
CA LEU A 143 1.85 -8.47 -7.97
C LEU A 143 1.87 -8.34 -9.48
N LEU A 144 3.04 -8.17 -10.11
CA LEU A 144 3.15 -8.07 -11.57
C LEU A 144 2.63 -9.34 -12.27
N TYR A 145 2.89 -10.53 -11.72
CA TYR A 145 2.41 -11.79 -12.29
C TYR A 145 0.88 -11.87 -12.37
N TYR A 146 0.18 -11.40 -11.34
CA TYR A 146 -1.28 -11.43 -11.30
C TYR A 146 -1.90 -10.19 -11.98
N LEU A 147 -1.30 -9.02 -11.80
CA LEU A 147 -1.92 -7.76 -12.17
C LEU A 147 -1.88 -7.50 -13.68
N HIS A 148 -0.78 -7.81 -14.38
CA HIS A 148 -0.71 -7.60 -15.83
C HIS A 148 -1.83 -8.29 -16.62
N PRO A 149 -2.02 -9.62 -16.52
CA PRO A 149 -3.09 -10.27 -17.27
C PRO A 149 -4.48 -9.85 -16.78
N PHE A 150 -4.63 -9.54 -15.48
CA PHE A 150 -5.86 -9.01 -14.91
C PHE A 150 -6.28 -7.69 -15.57
N LEU A 151 -5.36 -6.72 -15.71
CA LEU A 151 -5.63 -5.42 -16.32
C LEU A 151 -5.79 -5.52 -17.84
N GLN A 152 -5.02 -6.38 -18.51
CA GLN A 152 -5.17 -6.62 -19.96
C GLN A 152 -6.57 -7.12 -20.31
N ARG A 153 -7.13 -8.06 -19.52
CA ARG A 153 -8.50 -8.54 -19.71
C ARG A 153 -9.56 -7.47 -19.46
N GLN A 154 -9.26 -6.42 -18.70
CA GLN A 154 -10.17 -5.29 -18.53
C GLN A 154 -10.14 -4.32 -19.72
N GLN A 155 -9.28 -4.56 -20.72
CA GLN A 155 -9.12 -3.72 -21.91
C GLN A 155 -8.82 -2.24 -21.57
N LEU A 156 -8.01 -2.03 -20.53
CA LEU A 156 -7.54 -0.71 -20.11
C LEU A 156 -6.32 -0.29 -20.93
N HIS A 157 -6.15 1.02 -21.14
CA HIS A 157 -4.82 1.57 -21.34
C HIS A 157 -4.24 1.82 -19.94
N TYR A 158 -3.14 1.18 -19.59
CA TYR A 158 -2.57 1.35 -18.27
C TYR A 158 -1.06 1.41 -18.30
N ARG A 159 -0.49 2.00 -17.25
CA ARG A 159 0.94 1.90 -16.92
C ARG A 159 1.12 1.65 -15.43
N ILE A 160 2.10 0.81 -15.07
CA ILE A 160 2.46 0.52 -13.69
C ILE A 160 3.68 1.34 -13.28
N TYR A 161 3.57 2.08 -12.18
CA TYR A 161 4.62 2.90 -11.59
C TYR A 161 5.02 2.35 -10.22
N ILE A 162 6.28 1.97 -10.08
CA ILE A 162 6.87 1.56 -8.81
C ILE A 162 7.63 2.75 -8.25
N ILE A 163 7.16 3.27 -7.13
CA ILE A 163 7.76 4.44 -6.47
C ILE A 163 8.68 3.92 -5.37
N HIS A 164 9.95 3.79 -5.72
CA HIS A 164 10.97 3.22 -4.85
C HIS A 164 11.55 4.29 -3.91
N GLN A 165 11.39 4.08 -2.60
CA GLN A 165 12.01 4.94 -1.59
C GLN A 165 13.48 4.58 -1.41
N ALA A 166 14.37 5.49 -1.78
CA ALA A 166 15.80 5.32 -1.57
C ALA A 166 16.19 5.43 -0.07
N GLY A 167 17.25 4.70 0.29
CA GLY A 167 17.82 4.72 1.63
C GLY A 167 16.99 3.97 2.68
N ASN A 168 17.46 4.04 3.93
CA ASN A 168 16.98 3.21 5.04
C ASN A 168 16.15 3.98 6.09
N SER A 169 15.76 5.23 5.81
CA SER A 169 14.91 6.02 6.70
C SER A 169 13.51 5.41 6.83
N THR A 170 12.70 5.86 7.78
CA THR A 170 11.33 5.35 7.94
C THR A 170 10.55 5.42 6.63
N PHE A 171 9.80 4.37 6.32
CA PHE A 171 8.96 4.27 5.12
C PHE A 171 7.82 5.26 5.23
N ASN A 172 7.42 5.88 4.11
CA ASN A 172 6.29 6.79 4.08
C ASN A 172 5.42 6.51 2.86
N ARG A 173 4.42 5.64 3.08
CA ARG A 173 3.51 5.17 2.05
C ARG A 173 2.76 6.31 1.36
N ALA A 174 2.12 7.18 2.13
CA ALA A 174 1.28 8.26 1.60
C ALA A 174 2.10 9.29 0.78
N LYS A 175 3.30 9.65 1.26
CA LYS A 175 4.20 10.56 0.53
C LYS A 175 4.71 9.95 -0.77
N LEU A 176 5.03 8.66 -0.81
CA LEU A 176 5.42 7.98 -2.05
C LEU A 176 4.26 7.92 -3.05
N LEU A 177 3.03 7.75 -2.59
CA LEU A 177 1.85 7.81 -3.47
C LEU A 177 1.68 9.21 -4.08
N ASN A 178 1.87 10.29 -3.31
CA ASN A 178 1.90 11.66 -3.85
C ASN A 178 2.98 11.84 -4.93
N VAL A 179 4.21 11.34 -4.68
CA VAL A 179 5.29 11.35 -5.67
C VAL A 179 4.86 10.62 -6.94
N GLY A 180 4.28 9.42 -6.80
CA GLY A 180 3.86 8.62 -7.94
C GLY A 180 2.75 9.27 -8.76
N VAL A 181 1.78 9.93 -8.11
CA VAL A 181 0.77 10.73 -8.84
C VAL A 181 1.45 11.85 -9.61
N LYS A 182 2.35 12.60 -8.97
CA LYS A 182 3.05 13.70 -9.62
C LYS A 182 3.88 13.25 -10.83
N GLU A 183 4.56 12.11 -10.74
CA GLU A 183 5.36 11.57 -11.84
C GLU A 183 4.52 10.92 -12.94
N ALA A 184 3.44 10.22 -12.59
CA ALA A 184 2.55 9.58 -13.56
C ALA A 184 1.82 10.60 -14.45
N LEU A 185 1.37 11.72 -13.88
CA LEU A 185 0.69 12.81 -14.60
C LEU A 185 1.60 13.56 -15.58
N ARG A 186 2.91 13.26 -15.64
CA ARG A 186 3.83 13.81 -16.65
C ARG A 186 3.82 13.02 -17.95
N ASP A 187 3.35 11.78 -17.92
CA ASP A 187 3.48 10.84 -19.02
C ASP A 187 2.25 10.75 -19.92
N GLU A 188 1.06 10.95 -19.36
CA GLU A 188 -0.23 10.76 -20.02
C GLU A 188 -1.33 11.48 -19.21
N ASP A 189 -2.41 11.85 -19.89
CA ASP A 189 -3.61 12.42 -19.27
C ASP A 189 -4.46 11.30 -18.66
N TRP A 190 -3.98 10.70 -17.58
CA TRP A 190 -4.65 9.57 -16.94
C TRP A 190 -6.07 9.92 -16.48
N ASP A 191 -7.06 9.10 -16.83
CA ASP A 191 -8.43 9.27 -16.33
C ASP A 191 -8.56 8.81 -14.88
N CYS A 192 -7.69 7.89 -14.46
CA CYS A 192 -7.74 7.25 -13.15
C CYS A 192 -6.37 7.00 -12.54
N LEU A 193 -6.25 7.32 -11.25
CA LEU A 193 -5.10 7.01 -10.40
C LEU A 193 -5.47 5.85 -9.48
N PHE A 194 -4.85 4.68 -9.68
CA PHE A 194 -5.02 3.50 -8.82
C PHE A 194 -3.85 3.40 -7.83
N LEU A 195 -4.11 3.69 -6.56
CA LEU A 195 -3.12 3.78 -5.50
C LEU A 195 -3.11 2.47 -4.72
N HIS A 196 -2.00 1.73 -4.80
CA HIS A 196 -2.05 0.28 -4.62
C HIS A 196 -0.90 -0.25 -3.75
N ASP A 197 -1.22 -0.99 -2.70
CA ASP A 197 -0.19 -1.68 -1.89
C ASP A 197 0.44 -2.85 -2.66
N VAL A 198 1.75 -3.03 -2.52
CA VAL A 198 2.50 -4.05 -3.28
C VAL A 198 2.10 -5.49 -2.96
N ASP A 199 1.45 -5.71 -1.81
CA ASP A 199 1.13 -7.03 -1.27
C ASP A 199 -0.34 -7.44 -1.41
N LEU A 200 -1.19 -6.63 -2.04
CA LEU A 200 -2.62 -6.92 -2.21
C LEU A 200 -2.93 -7.37 -3.63
N ILE A 201 -3.33 -8.63 -3.82
CA ILE A 201 -3.69 -9.17 -5.13
C ILE A 201 -5.22 -9.24 -5.28
N PRO A 202 -5.83 -8.65 -6.33
CA PRO A 202 -7.27 -8.80 -6.56
C PRO A 202 -7.63 -10.24 -6.94
N GLU A 203 -8.75 -10.75 -6.42
CA GLU A 203 -9.20 -12.14 -6.62
C GLU A 203 -10.40 -12.26 -7.58
N ASN A 204 -10.89 -11.15 -8.16
CA ASN A 204 -12.02 -11.18 -9.11
C ASN A 204 -11.90 -10.03 -10.12
N ASP A 205 -11.81 -10.34 -11.41
CA ASP A 205 -11.59 -9.32 -12.46
C ASP A 205 -12.83 -8.53 -12.86
N PHE A 206 -13.99 -8.82 -12.27
CA PHE A 206 -15.11 -7.86 -12.24
C PHE A 206 -14.84 -6.66 -11.31
N ASN A 207 -13.80 -6.68 -10.48
CA ASN A 207 -13.33 -5.50 -9.79
C ASN A 207 -12.49 -4.63 -10.76
N LEU A 208 -13.18 -3.78 -11.52
CA LEU A 208 -12.56 -2.97 -12.56
C LEU A 208 -11.58 -1.94 -11.99
N TYR A 209 -10.40 -1.82 -12.60
CA TYR A 209 -9.37 -0.84 -12.26
C TYR A 209 -9.64 0.50 -12.97
N VAL A 210 -10.84 1.02 -12.74
CA VAL A 210 -11.33 2.31 -13.24
C VAL A 210 -11.86 3.12 -12.06
N CYS A 211 -11.88 4.43 -12.23
CA CYS A 211 -12.34 5.37 -11.22
C CYS A 211 -13.85 5.57 -11.32
N ASP A 212 -14.50 5.76 -10.17
CA ASP A 212 -15.85 6.31 -10.17
C ASP A 212 -15.75 7.83 -10.40
N PRO A 213 -16.51 8.39 -11.36
CA PRO A 213 -16.38 9.80 -11.72
C PRO A 213 -16.83 10.76 -10.62
N TRP A 214 -17.68 10.31 -9.70
CA TRP A 214 -18.31 11.14 -8.68
C TRP A 214 -17.63 11.07 -7.31
N SER A 215 -16.91 9.99 -7.02
CA SER A 215 -16.44 9.70 -5.67
C SER A 215 -15.24 8.76 -5.62
N PRO A 216 -14.25 9.00 -4.73
CA PRO A 216 -13.12 8.08 -4.52
C PRO A 216 -13.57 6.65 -4.22
N LYS A 217 -13.00 5.69 -4.96
CA LYS A 217 -13.30 4.27 -4.85
C LYS A 217 -12.32 3.60 -3.88
N HIS A 218 -12.84 2.84 -2.92
CA HIS A 218 -12.06 1.86 -2.16
C HIS A 218 -12.24 0.48 -2.81
N ALA A 219 -11.18 -0.03 -3.44
CA ALA A 219 -11.24 -1.26 -4.23
C ALA A 219 -11.11 -2.53 -3.35
N SER A 220 -10.25 -2.48 -2.32
CA SER A 220 -9.93 -3.63 -1.45
C SER A 220 -10.89 -3.79 -0.27
N VAL A 221 -12.17 -4.00 -0.55
CA VAL A 221 -13.23 -4.02 0.48
C VAL A 221 -13.25 -5.30 1.32
N ALA A 222 -12.84 -6.43 0.74
CA ALA A 222 -12.88 -7.75 1.36
C ALA A 222 -11.49 -8.39 1.28
N MET A 223 -10.66 -8.18 2.31
CA MET A 223 -9.31 -8.75 2.35
C MET A 223 -9.25 -10.03 3.18
N ASN A 224 -8.50 -11.04 2.72
CA ASN A 224 -8.30 -12.29 3.45
C ASN A 224 -7.76 -12.09 4.89
N LYS A 225 -6.92 -11.07 5.12
CA LYS A 225 -6.36 -10.76 6.44
C LYS A 225 -7.42 -10.31 7.45
N PHE A 226 -8.56 -9.86 6.97
CA PHE A 226 -9.72 -9.45 7.75
C PHE A 226 -10.90 -10.41 7.52
N SER A 227 -10.61 -11.66 7.19
CA SER A 227 -11.61 -12.70 6.92
C SER A 227 -12.65 -12.26 5.88
N TYR A 228 -12.21 -11.51 4.85
CA TYR A 228 -13.06 -10.98 3.78
C TYR A 228 -14.17 -10.03 4.25
N ASN A 229 -13.99 -9.36 5.39
CA ASN A 229 -14.88 -8.32 5.87
C ASN A 229 -14.21 -6.95 5.84
N LEU A 230 -15.01 -5.91 5.62
CA LEU A 230 -14.56 -4.54 5.79
C LEU A 230 -14.31 -4.27 7.28
N PRO A 231 -13.11 -3.83 7.71
CA PRO A 231 -12.80 -3.66 9.14
C PRO A 231 -13.73 -2.68 9.85
N TYR A 232 -14.03 -1.56 9.20
CA TYR A 232 -14.96 -0.53 9.67
C TYR A 232 -15.40 0.37 8.50
N PRO A 233 -16.54 1.09 8.59
CA PRO A 233 -17.13 1.82 7.46
C PRO A 233 -16.24 2.89 6.82
N MET A 234 -15.34 3.51 7.60
CA MET A 234 -14.41 4.54 7.13
C MET A 234 -13.08 4.00 6.60
N TYR A 235 -12.85 2.68 6.66
CA TYR A 235 -11.59 2.07 6.22
C TYR A 235 -11.32 2.35 4.73
N PHE A 236 -10.15 2.91 4.43
CA PHE A 236 -9.73 3.30 3.07
C PHE A 236 -8.29 2.87 2.75
N GLY A 237 -7.74 1.93 3.52
CA GLY A 237 -6.40 1.38 3.31
C GLY A 237 -6.34 0.32 2.21
N GLY A 238 -5.12 -0.08 1.84
CA GLY A 238 -4.90 -1.09 0.81
C GLY A 238 -4.89 -0.51 -0.60
N VAL A 239 -5.99 -0.68 -1.34
CA VAL A 239 -6.12 -0.27 -2.74
C VAL A 239 -7.31 0.69 -2.90
N SER A 240 -7.02 1.87 -3.45
CA SER A 240 -8.01 2.92 -3.70
C SER A 240 -7.82 3.52 -5.10
N ALA A 241 -8.85 4.19 -5.61
CA ALA A 241 -8.82 4.83 -6.90
C ALA A 241 -9.48 6.21 -6.86
N LEU A 242 -8.83 7.19 -7.47
CA LEU A 242 -9.30 8.58 -7.56
C LEU A 242 -9.02 9.12 -8.96
N THR A 243 -9.93 9.91 -9.51
CA THR A 243 -9.57 10.72 -10.68
C THR A 243 -8.50 11.76 -10.27
N PRO A 244 -7.67 12.27 -11.20
CA PRO A 244 -6.74 13.35 -10.88
C PRO A 244 -7.42 14.55 -10.21
N ASP A 245 -8.60 14.93 -10.68
CA ASP A 245 -9.39 16.02 -10.09
C ASP A 245 -9.81 15.74 -8.65
N GLN A 246 -10.32 14.53 -8.37
CA GLN A 246 -10.67 14.12 -7.01
C GLN A 246 -9.45 14.15 -6.09
N TYR A 247 -8.30 13.67 -6.59
CA TYR A 247 -7.04 13.65 -5.85
C TYR A 247 -6.57 15.08 -5.50
N MET A 248 -6.58 15.98 -6.48
CA MET A 248 -6.18 17.38 -6.27
C MET A 248 -7.17 18.14 -5.39
N LYS A 249 -8.48 17.87 -5.51
CA LYS A 249 -9.53 18.47 -4.68
C LYS A 249 -9.32 18.24 -3.18
N MET A 250 -8.73 17.10 -2.81
CA MET A 250 -8.39 16.77 -1.43
C MET A 250 -6.94 17.11 -1.03
N ASN A 251 -6.22 17.87 -1.86
CA ASN A 251 -4.80 18.17 -1.72
C ASN A 251 -3.92 16.90 -1.63
N GLY A 252 -4.31 15.83 -2.32
CA GLY A 252 -3.68 14.51 -2.22
C GLY A 252 -3.55 13.99 -0.79
N PHE A 253 -2.52 13.18 -0.55
CA PHE A 253 -2.34 12.41 0.68
C PHE A 253 -1.42 13.13 1.69
N PRO A 254 -1.50 12.84 3.00
CA PRO A 254 -0.63 13.47 3.99
C PRO A 254 0.84 13.04 3.80
N ASN A 255 1.79 13.95 3.96
CA ASN A 255 3.22 13.64 3.88
C ASN A 255 3.85 13.34 5.24
N GLU A 256 3.14 13.60 6.34
CA GLU A 256 3.69 13.49 7.70
C GLU A 256 3.59 12.09 8.32
N TYR A 257 3.00 11.10 7.63
CA TYR A 257 2.89 9.73 8.15
C TYR A 257 4.14 8.91 7.85
N TRP A 258 5.11 9.00 8.76
CA TRP A 258 6.32 8.18 8.75
C TRP A 258 6.11 6.91 9.58
N GLY A 259 6.22 5.75 8.95
CA GLY A 259 5.94 4.44 9.55
C GLY A 259 4.51 3.98 9.31
N TRP A 260 4.11 2.91 10.00
CA TRP A 260 2.82 2.28 9.79
C TRP A 260 1.69 2.95 10.61
N GLY A 261 0.56 3.20 9.94
CA GLY A 261 -0.75 3.38 10.56
C GLY A 261 -1.29 4.82 10.57
N GLY A 262 -2.60 4.91 10.31
CA GLY A 262 -3.42 6.11 10.47
C GLY A 262 -3.45 7.05 9.26
N GLU A 263 -2.62 6.81 8.24
CA GLU A 263 -2.59 7.65 7.05
C GLU A 263 -3.82 7.39 6.16
N ASP A 264 -4.30 6.15 6.13
CA ASP A 264 -5.52 5.75 5.43
C ASP A 264 -6.78 6.35 6.07
N ASP A 265 -6.83 6.47 7.39
CA ASP A 265 -7.90 7.16 8.11
C ASP A 265 -7.87 8.69 7.90
N ASP A 266 -6.68 9.29 7.81
CA ASP A 266 -6.52 10.70 7.42
C ASP A 266 -7.04 10.91 5.99
N ILE A 267 -6.63 10.07 5.05
CA ILE A 267 -7.11 10.11 3.65
C ILE A 267 -8.64 9.98 3.61
N ALA A 268 -9.24 9.03 4.33
CA ALA A 268 -10.69 8.87 4.41
C ALA A 268 -11.38 10.14 4.97
N THR A 269 -10.75 10.78 5.95
CA THR A 269 -11.21 12.06 6.50
C THR A 269 -11.11 13.18 5.47
N ARG A 270 -10.04 13.25 4.68
CA ARG A 270 -9.88 14.24 3.59
C ARG A 270 -10.93 14.09 2.50
N VAL A 271 -11.25 12.85 2.10
CA VAL A 271 -12.35 12.57 1.15
C VAL A 271 -13.64 13.23 1.63
N ARG A 272 -13.98 13.04 2.91
CA ARG A 272 -15.16 13.67 3.53
C ARG A 272 -15.05 15.19 3.60
N LEU A 273 -13.90 15.74 3.99
CA LEU A 273 -13.67 17.19 4.08
C LEU A 273 -13.73 17.89 2.72
N ALA A 274 -13.36 17.19 1.65
CA ALA A 274 -13.51 17.62 0.26
C ALA A 274 -14.95 17.49 -0.27
N GLY A 275 -15.90 17.07 0.58
CA GLY A 275 -17.32 16.92 0.23
C GLY A 275 -17.61 15.69 -0.63
N MET A 276 -16.72 14.70 -0.65
CA MET A 276 -16.88 13.45 -1.40
C MET A 276 -17.26 12.30 -0.46
N LYS A 277 -17.75 11.20 -1.03
CA LYS A 277 -18.04 9.96 -0.30
C LYS A 277 -17.14 8.85 -0.82
N ILE A 278 -16.92 7.82 0.00
CA ILE A 278 -16.21 6.62 -0.44
C ILE A 278 -17.20 5.71 -1.15
N THR A 279 -16.91 5.34 -2.39
CA THR A 279 -17.63 4.29 -3.13
C THR A 279 -16.89 2.96 -3.01
N ARG A 280 -17.63 1.85 -3.10
CA ARG A 280 -17.10 0.50 -2.92
C ARG A 280 -17.76 -0.44 -3.92
N PRO A 281 -17.02 -1.37 -4.54
CA PRO A 281 -17.64 -2.51 -5.20
C PRO A 281 -18.37 -3.37 -4.15
N SER A 282 -19.25 -4.26 -4.61
CA SER A 282 -19.86 -5.27 -3.76
C SER A 282 -18.79 -6.10 -3.05
N VAL A 283 -19.13 -6.59 -1.86
CA VAL A 283 -18.21 -7.48 -1.11
C VAL A 283 -17.92 -8.74 -1.90
N ALA A 284 -18.84 -9.22 -2.75
CA ALA A 284 -18.67 -10.38 -3.61
C ALA A 284 -17.69 -10.17 -4.78
N VAL A 285 -17.28 -8.92 -5.06
CA VAL A 285 -16.36 -8.59 -6.16
C VAL A 285 -15.03 -8.05 -5.65
N GLY A 286 -15.03 -7.18 -4.64
CA GLY A 286 -13.83 -6.52 -4.14
C GLY A 286 -12.96 -7.38 -3.22
N HIS A 287 -12.80 -8.67 -3.54
CA HIS A 287 -11.92 -9.60 -2.83
C HIS A 287 -10.45 -9.34 -3.16
N TYR A 288 -9.63 -9.30 -2.12
CA TYR A 288 -8.17 -9.22 -2.23
C TYR A 288 -7.49 -10.23 -1.31
N LYS A 289 -6.37 -10.76 -1.79
CA LYS A 289 -5.48 -11.62 -1.03
C LYS A 289 -4.19 -10.90 -0.72
N MET A 290 -3.88 -10.76 0.57
CA MET A 290 -2.63 -10.23 1.05
C MET A 290 -1.53 -11.29 0.99
N VAL A 291 -0.38 -10.95 0.39
CA VAL A 291 0.87 -11.71 0.50
C VAL A 291 1.35 -11.60 1.94
N LYS A 292 1.47 -12.73 2.64
CA LYS A 292 1.84 -12.72 4.06
C LYS A 292 3.28 -12.25 4.24
N HIS A 293 3.47 -11.38 5.23
CA HIS A 293 4.80 -10.96 5.68
C HIS A 293 4.82 -10.69 7.19
N LYS A 294 6.02 -10.65 7.77
CA LYS A 294 6.25 -10.14 9.13
C LYS A 294 6.36 -8.62 9.09
N GLY A 295 6.31 -7.94 10.24
CA GLY A 295 6.57 -6.49 10.29
C GLY A 295 7.92 -6.16 9.63
N ASP A 296 7.95 -5.09 8.84
CA ASP A 296 9.16 -4.69 8.11
C ASP A 296 9.97 -3.68 8.94
N HIS A 297 11.29 -3.87 8.96
CA HIS A 297 12.19 -2.87 9.54
C HIS A 297 12.09 -1.55 8.77
N GLY A 298 11.99 -0.44 9.48
CA GLY A 298 11.76 0.88 8.91
C GLY A 298 10.31 1.14 8.51
N ASN A 299 9.37 0.26 8.84
CA ASN A 299 7.92 0.50 8.74
C ASN A 299 7.23 0.14 10.07
N GLU A 300 7.90 0.45 11.18
CA GLU A 300 7.36 0.25 12.51
C GLU A 300 6.11 1.10 12.72
N GLU A 301 5.27 0.67 13.65
CA GLU A 301 4.07 1.40 14.03
C GLU A 301 4.42 2.83 14.46
N ASN A 302 3.79 3.81 13.82
CA ASN A 302 3.99 5.21 14.13
C ASN A 302 3.36 5.54 15.50
N PRO A 303 4.16 5.93 16.52
CA PRO A 303 3.63 6.26 17.85
C PRO A 303 2.79 7.54 17.85
N HIS A 304 2.92 8.39 16.83
CA HIS A 304 2.22 9.66 16.69
C HIS A 304 0.99 9.59 15.76
N ARG A 305 0.60 8.40 15.30
CA ARG A 305 -0.51 8.25 14.33
C ARG A 305 -1.82 8.89 14.77
N PHE A 306 -2.16 8.77 16.06
CA PHE A 306 -3.38 9.37 16.61
C PHE A 306 -3.29 10.89 16.74
N ASP A 307 -2.11 11.41 17.11
CA ASP A 307 -1.86 12.86 17.17
C ASP A 307 -2.00 13.51 15.79
N LEU A 308 -1.48 12.84 14.76
CA LEU A 308 -1.64 13.26 13.36
C LEU A 308 -3.11 13.21 12.95
N LEU A 309 -3.80 12.11 13.23
CA LEU A 309 -5.19 11.92 12.84
C LEU A 309 -6.12 12.99 13.43
N ILE A 310 -5.93 13.37 14.69
CA ILE A 310 -6.68 14.45 15.34
C ILE A 310 -6.47 15.80 14.63
N ARG A 311 -5.30 16.03 14.04
CA ARG A 311 -4.93 17.29 13.38
C ARG A 311 -5.40 17.36 11.92
N THR A 312 -5.86 16.25 11.33
CA THR A 312 -6.28 16.17 9.91
C THR A 312 -7.13 17.36 9.47
N GLN A 313 -8.18 17.70 10.23
CA GLN A 313 -9.12 18.78 9.88
C GLN A 313 -8.44 20.16 9.74
N ARG A 314 -7.35 20.40 10.47
CA ARG A 314 -6.59 21.65 10.42
C ARG A 314 -5.48 21.60 9.37
N MET A 315 -4.85 20.43 9.20
CA MET A 315 -3.62 20.29 8.42
C MET A 315 -3.83 19.91 6.95
N TRP A 316 -4.97 19.33 6.57
CA TRP A 316 -5.13 18.74 5.23
C TRP A 316 -4.94 19.72 4.06
N LYS A 317 -5.15 21.02 4.27
CA LYS A 317 -4.92 22.06 3.27
C LYS A 317 -3.46 22.53 3.17
N THR A 318 -2.62 22.19 4.14
CA THR A 318 -1.21 22.63 4.23
C THR A 318 -0.21 21.48 4.16
N ASP A 319 -0.64 20.26 4.50
CA ASP A 319 0.13 19.03 4.29
C ASP A 319 -0.51 18.20 3.19
N GLY A 320 0.14 18.09 2.04
CA GLY A 320 -0.37 17.31 0.91
C GLY A 320 0.44 17.49 -0.37
N MET A 321 -0.22 17.45 -1.52
CA MET A 321 0.41 17.69 -2.82
C MET A 321 1.07 19.07 -2.91
N ASN A 322 0.48 20.09 -2.28
CA ASN A 322 1.03 21.45 -2.25
C ASN A 322 2.32 21.62 -1.44
N SER A 323 2.61 20.70 -0.51
CA SER A 323 3.83 20.70 0.31
C SER A 323 4.76 19.52 0.01
N LEU A 324 4.48 18.78 -1.06
CA LEU A 324 5.26 17.62 -1.47
C LEU A 324 6.69 18.02 -1.86
N ASN A 325 7.66 17.58 -1.06
CA ASN A 325 9.09 17.74 -1.32
C ASN A 325 9.79 16.38 -1.41
N TYR A 326 10.54 16.18 -2.48
CA TYR A 326 11.35 14.99 -2.77
C TYR A 326 12.43 15.33 -3.83
N LYS A 327 13.45 14.47 -3.93
CA LYS A 327 14.43 14.50 -5.00
C LYS A 327 14.28 13.25 -5.86
N LEU A 328 14.05 13.43 -7.17
CA LEU A 328 14.12 12.34 -8.14
C LEU A 328 15.59 11.93 -8.31
N LEU A 329 15.90 10.67 -8.04
CA LEU A 329 17.25 10.13 -8.15
C LEU A 329 17.45 9.37 -9.47
N ALA A 330 16.48 8.53 -9.84
CA ALA A 330 16.49 7.79 -11.08
C ALA A 330 15.06 7.53 -11.57
N ARG A 331 14.92 7.42 -12.89
CA ARG A 331 13.68 6.99 -13.56
C ARG A 331 14.03 6.03 -14.68
N GLU A 332 13.59 4.79 -14.54
CA GLU A 332 13.94 3.70 -15.45
C GLU A 332 12.67 3.06 -16.01
N LEU A 333 12.61 2.95 -17.33
CA LEU A 333 11.51 2.26 -18.00
C LEU A 333 11.87 0.77 -18.08
N GLU A 334 11.54 0.02 -17.05
CA GLU A 334 11.65 -1.44 -17.05
C GLU A 334 10.60 -2.05 -17.99
N HIS A 335 10.76 -3.32 -18.37
CA HIS A 335 9.80 -3.91 -19.32
C HIS A 335 8.38 -4.02 -18.74
N LEU A 336 8.26 -4.35 -17.45
CA LEU A 336 6.98 -4.61 -16.79
C LEU A 336 6.45 -3.44 -15.94
N TYR A 337 7.24 -2.40 -15.72
CA TYR A 337 6.85 -1.24 -14.93
C TYR A 337 7.79 -0.05 -15.18
N THR A 338 7.41 1.12 -14.72
CA THR A 338 8.29 2.29 -14.63
C THR A 338 8.81 2.39 -13.20
N ASN A 339 10.12 2.28 -13.01
CA ASN A 339 10.77 2.44 -11.72
C ASN A 339 11.09 3.93 -11.51
N VAL A 340 10.58 4.50 -10.42
CA VAL A 340 10.86 5.89 -10.02
C VAL A 340 11.53 5.84 -8.64
N THR A 341 12.84 6.02 -8.62
CA THR A 341 13.62 6.04 -7.37
C THR A 341 13.75 7.45 -6.84
N VAL A 342 13.29 7.65 -5.60
CA VAL A 342 13.22 8.98 -4.99
C VAL A 342 13.79 9.02 -3.57
N ASP A 343 14.39 10.15 -3.22
CA ASP A 343 14.66 10.53 -1.85
C ASP A 343 13.55 11.46 -1.36
N ILE A 344 12.80 11.02 -0.35
CA ILE A 344 11.69 11.76 0.24
C ILE A 344 12.06 12.44 1.57
N GLY A 345 13.34 12.44 1.94
CA GLY A 345 13.85 12.93 3.20
C GLY A 345 13.76 11.92 4.35
N VAL A 346 13.76 12.44 5.57
CA VAL A 346 13.74 11.64 6.82
C VAL A 346 12.59 12.07 7.71
N ASP A 347 12.15 11.18 8.60
CA ASP A 347 11.17 11.54 9.63
C ASP A 347 11.74 12.65 10.53
N PRO A 348 11.14 13.85 10.55
CA PRO A 348 11.65 14.95 11.36
C PRO A 348 11.57 14.67 12.86
N ARG A 349 10.77 13.67 13.28
CA ARG A 349 10.62 13.25 14.68
C ARG A 349 11.52 12.08 15.06
N ALA A 350 12.19 11.45 14.10
CA ALA A 350 13.15 10.41 14.42
C ALA A 350 14.26 11.01 15.29
N LYS A 351 14.53 10.41 16.45
CA LYS A 351 15.68 10.77 17.27
C LYS A 351 16.91 10.61 16.39
N LYS A 352 17.66 11.70 16.15
CA LYS A 352 18.96 11.62 15.49
C LYS A 352 19.75 10.53 16.24
N PRO A 353 20.36 9.55 15.55
CA PRO A 353 21.26 8.63 16.23
C PRO A 353 22.27 9.50 16.98
N LEU A 354 22.45 9.24 18.27
CA LEU A 354 23.52 9.84 19.05
C LEU A 354 24.77 9.69 18.20
N ARG A 355 25.31 10.80 17.65
CA ARG A 355 26.68 10.78 17.14
C ARG A 355 27.47 10.19 18.29
N ASN A 356 28.10 9.03 18.09
CA ASN A 356 29.14 8.57 18.96
C ASN A 356 30.11 9.75 19.08
N ARG A 357 29.98 10.52 20.16
CA ARG A 357 31.05 11.37 20.61
C ARG A 357 32.12 10.36 20.92
N GLY A 358 33.09 10.22 20.03
CA GLY A 358 34.32 9.50 20.34
C GLY A 358 34.81 9.98 21.70
N PRO A 359 35.48 9.11 22.48
CA PRO A 359 35.84 9.41 23.86
C PRO A 359 36.46 10.81 23.93
N THR A 360 35.81 11.69 24.69
CA THR A 360 36.35 13.00 25.01
C THR A 360 37.78 12.81 25.51
N PRO A 361 38.78 13.54 24.96
CA PRO A 361 40.14 13.47 25.48
C PRO A 361 40.11 13.78 26.98
N PRO A 362 40.87 13.06 27.80
CA PRO A 362 40.91 13.33 29.23
C PRO A 362 41.41 14.77 29.45
N PRO A 363 40.93 15.44 30.52
CA PRO A 363 41.38 16.79 30.80
C PRO A 363 42.89 16.78 31.06
N ILE A 364 43.60 17.67 30.37
CA ILE A 364 45.04 17.90 30.56
C ILE A 364 45.25 18.33 32.01
N ARG A 365 45.82 17.44 32.83
CA ARG A 365 46.35 17.81 34.15
C ARG A 365 47.53 18.74 33.94
N ARG A 366 47.35 20.03 34.27
CA ARG A 366 48.47 20.96 34.44
C ARG A 366 49.35 20.45 35.59
N TYR A 367 50.52 19.93 35.25
CA TYR A 367 51.59 19.72 36.21
C TYR A 367 52.12 21.10 36.63
N VAL A 368 51.85 21.47 37.88
CA VAL A 368 52.51 22.60 38.55
C VAL A 368 53.87 22.08 39.02
N ASN A 369 54.92 22.41 38.28
CA ASN A 369 56.29 22.19 38.75
C ASN A 369 56.61 23.23 39.82
N LYS A 370 56.88 22.74 41.02
CA LYS A 370 57.43 23.51 42.13
C LYS A 370 58.92 23.19 42.17
N THR A 371 59.75 24.12 41.72
CA THR A 371 61.20 24.06 41.96
C THR A 371 61.71 25.40 42.46
N SER A 372 62.31 25.31 43.64
CA SER A 372 63.02 26.34 44.38
C SER A 372 64.41 26.60 43.79
N SER A 373 64.73 27.89 43.62
CA SER A 373 66.02 28.58 43.77
C SER A 373 67.35 27.85 43.52
N THR A 374 68.15 28.39 42.59
CA THR A 374 69.58 28.83 42.69
C THR A 374 70.05 29.17 41.26
N SER A 375 70.14 30.46 40.90
CA SER A 375 71.31 31.36 40.91
C SER A 375 72.40 31.07 39.86
N VAL A 376 72.75 32.14 39.12
CA VAL A 376 74.04 32.51 38.50
C VAL A 376 74.17 32.39 36.95
N ASP A 377 74.25 33.60 36.37
CA ASP A 377 75.09 34.13 35.26
C ASP A 377 74.85 33.97 33.74
N SER A 378 74.81 35.18 33.13
CA SER A 378 75.54 35.67 31.94
C SER A 378 75.10 35.16 30.55
N GLN A 379 74.48 36.01 29.72
CA GLN A 379 75.07 36.97 28.74
C GLN A 379 75.38 36.37 27.36
N ILE A 380 75.31 37.26 26.35
CA ILE A 380 75.85 37.20 24.96
C ILE A 380 74.87 36.60 23.92
N ARG A 381 74.15 37.42 23.12
CA ARG A 381 74.52 38.23 21.92
C ARG A 381 74.75 37.42 20.63
N ASN A 382 74.06 37.91 19.60
CA ASN A 382 74.41 37.98 18.18
C ASN A 382 74.43 36.67 17.37
N GLN A 383 74.33 36.65 16.04
CA GLN A 383 73.72 37.47 14.98
C GLN A 383 74.22 36.78 13.69
N ALA A 384 73.35 36.64 12.70
CA ALA A 384 73.65 36.60 11.26
C ALA A 384 74.46 35.45 10.61
N ASP A 385 73.92 35.11 9.45
CA ASP A 385 74.59 34.96 8.14
C ASP A 385 74.82 33.59 7.50
N LYS A 386 74.42 33.58 6.22
CA LYS A 386 74.93 32.81 5.07
C LYS A 386 74.49 31.36 4.92
N LEU A 387 73.65 31.10 3.92
CA LEU A 387 74.14 30.69 2.59
C LEU A 387 73.01 30.67 1.55
N THR A 388 73.32 31.28 0.41
CA THR A 388 72.55 31.38 -0.83
C THR A 388 72.90 30.25 -1.80
N ASN A 389 71.89 29.90 -2.62
CA ASN A 389 71.92 29.66 -4.06
C ASN A 389 72.34 28.32 -4.70
N VAL A 390 71.73 28.15 -5.88
CA VAL A 390 72.12 27.42 -7.11
C VAL A 390 71.32 26.10 -7.31
N SER A 391 70.16 26.14 -8.02
CA SER A 391 69.92 26.00 -9.49
C SER A 391 69.64 24.52 -9.86
N GLU A 392 68.90 24.08 -10.88
CA GLU A 392 68.07 24.64 -11.95
C GLU A 392 67.46 23.41 -12.69
N ILE A 393 66.21 23.56 -13.19
CA ILE A 393 65.75 23.23 -14.55
C ILE A 393 65.73 21.75 -15.05
N ASN A 394 64.53 21.20 -15.27
CA ASN A 394 63.91 21.02 -16.61
C ASN A 394 62.54 20.32 -16.52
N GLY A 395 61.54 20.90 -17.20
CA GLY A 395 60.26 20.25 -17.52
C GLY A 395 60.30 19.60 -18.91
N VAL A 396 59.17 18.99 -19.30
CA VAL A 396 58.53 18.94 -20.65
C VAL A 396 57.58 17.72 -20.74
N GLU A 397 56.30 18.01 -20.99
CA GLU A 397 55.20 17.16 -21.51
C GLU A 397 55.28 17.09 -23.07
N PRO A 398 54.31 16.56 -23.85
CA PRO A 398 53.58 15.27 -23.87
C PRO A 398 53.48 14.69 -25.31
N SER A 399 52.92 13.49 -25.53
CA SER A 399 52.29 12.97 -26.79
C SER A 399 52.05 11.44 -26.68
N ALA A 400 51.20 10.72 -27.43
CA ALA A 400 49.97 10.91 -28.23
C ALA A 400 49.52 9.49 -28.67
N GLU A 401 48.22 9.32 -28.96
CA GLU A 401 47.53 8.33 -29.84
C GLU A 401 47.93 6.84 -29.90
N ASN A 402 46.92 5.93 -29.83
CA ASN A 402 46.70 5.00 -30.95
C ASN A 402 45.27 4.40 -31.06
N LYS A 403 44.91 4.09 -32.31
CA LYS A 403 43.61 3.62 -32.85
C LYS A 403 43.41 2.09 -32.75
N GLY A 404 42.17 1.63 -32.95
CA GLY A 404 41.72 0.22 -32.94
C GLY A 404 42.22 -0.67 -34.10
N PRO A 405 41.65 -1.89 -34.30
CA PRO A 405 40.49 -2.01 -35.19
C PRO A 405 39.45 -3.13 -34.90
N VAL A 406 38.37 -3.07 -35.68
CA VAL A 406 37.19 -3.96 -35.87
C VAL A 406 37.51 -5.15 -36.79
N VAL A 407 36.92 -6.35 -36.60
CA VAL A 407 36.43 -7.30 -37.64
C VAL A 407 35.47 -8.38 -37.04
N ALA A 408 34.35 -8.64 -37.73
CA ALA A 408 33.62 -9.92 -37.90
C ALA A 408 33.36 -10.08 -39.44
N PRO A 409 32.79 -11.15 -40.06
CA PRO A 409 32.10 -12.36 -39.54
C PRO A 409 32.44 -13.69 -40.29
N GLU A 410 31.82 -14.85 -39.95
CA GLU A 410 31.39 -15.90 -40.91
C GLU A 410 30.57 -17.07 -40.27
N SER A 411 29.90 -17.84 -41.14
CA SER A 411 28.71 -18.69 -40.96
C SER A 411 28.93 -20.22 -41.15
N THR A 412 27.82 -21.00 -41.10
CA THR A 412 27.59 -22.45 -41.47
C THR A 412 27.93 -23.51 -40.39
N THR A 413 27.16 -24.59 -40.12
CA THR A 413 26.21 -25.40 -40.92
C THR A 413 25.31 -26.30 -40.01
N THR A 414 24.21 -26.77 -40.60
CA THR A 414 23.16 -27.72 -40.16
C THR A 414 23.59 -29.18 -39.91
N GLU A 415 22.89 -29.91 -39.01
CA GLU A 415 22.36 -31.26 -39.32
C GLU A 415 21.23 -31.72 -38.37
N LYS A 416 20.22 -32.37 -38.96
CA LYS A 416 19.06 -33.06 -38.35
C LYS A 416 19.39 -34.55 -38.21
N LEU A 417 18.88 -35.26 -37.19
CA LEU A 417 18.51 -36.66 -37.36
C LEU A 417 17.36 -37.09 -36.44
N SER A 418 16.54 -37.98 -37.00
CA SER A 418 15.17 -38.37 -36.67
C SER A 418 15.05 -39.64 -35.78
N LEU A 419 13.86 -39.79 -35.19
CA LEU A 419 13.30 -40.95 -34.47
C LEU A 419 13.38 -42.29 -35.24
N PRO A 420 13.16 -43.44 -34.55
CA PRO A 420 11.85 -44.10 -34.70
C PRO A 420 11.23 -44.73 -33.43
N ILE A 421 9.95 -45.10 -33.62
CA ILE A 421 8.92 -45.60 -32.71
C ILE A 421 9.00 -47.14 -32.53
N ALA A 422 8.54 -47.68 -31.38
CA ALA A 422 7.61 -48.83 -31.20
C ALA A 422 7.90 -49.61 -29.89
N SER A 423 7.00 -49.65 -28.90
CA SER A 423 5.99 -50.71 -28.67
C SER A 423 6.13 -51.29 -27.25
N ALA A 424 5.02 -51.74 -26.65
CA ALA A 424 4.87 -52.39 -25.34
C ALA A 424 3.82 -53.51 -25.48
N PRO A 425 3.45 -54.35 -24.48
CA PRO A 425 4.12 -54.90 -23.26
C PRO A 425 4.03 -56.48 -23.27
N PRO A 426 4.13 -57.32 -22.17
CA PRO A 426 3.31 -57.33 -20.92
C PRO A 426 3.95 -57.84 -19.57
N ARG A 427 3.27 -57.49 -18.44
CA ARG A 427 3.02 -58.12 -17.07
C ARG A 427 3.99 -59.19 -16.47
N GLU A 428 4.29 -59.33 -15.16
CA GLU A 428 3.44 -59.37 -13.93
C GLU A 428 4.25 -59.39 -12.57
N ARG A 429 3.66 -58.83 -11.48
CA ARG A 429 3.58 -59.19 -10.00
C ARG A 429 4.72 -59.99 -9.31
N VAL A 430 5.28 -59.62 -8.14
CA VAL A 430 4.75 -59.74 -6.74
C VAL A 430 5.82 -59.17 -5.78
N GLU A 431 5.48 -58.20 -4.92
CA GLU A 431 6.06 -57.95 -3.57
C GLU A 431 5.57 -56.59 -3.05
N ASP A 432 4.47 -56.53 -2.29
CA ASP A 432 4.20 -55.36 -1.41
C ASP A 432 2.99 -55.53 -0.45
N LYS A 433 2.94 -56.65 0.29
CA LYS A 433 1.85 -56.89 1.28
C LYS A 433 2.27 -56.94 2.75
N GLN A 434 3.54 -56.65 3.08
CA GLN A 434 4.01 -56.69 4.47
C GLN A 434 4.23 -55.32 5.13
N ILE A 435 4.15 -54.22 4.37
CA ILE A 435 4.40 -52.85 4.89
C ILE A 435 3.13 -52.16 5.44
N ARG A 436 1.94 -52.74 5.23
CA ARG A 436 0.66 -52.09 5.58
C ARG A 436 0.17 -52.31 7.01
N VAL A 437 0.76 -53.24 7.76
CA VAL A 437 0.29 -53.60 9.12
C VAL A 437 1.06 -52.84 10.22
N ILE A 438 2.30 -52.41 9.97
CA ILE A 438 3.12 -51.71 10.98
C ILE A 438 2.80 -50.21 11.07
N ARG A 439 2.31 -49.58 9.98
CA ARG A 439 1.96 -48.14 9.99
C ARG A 439 0.62 -47.82 10.66
N SER A 440 -0.29 -48.78 10.84
CA SER A 440 -1.61 -48.49 11.43
C SER A 440 -1.60 -48.50 12.97
N THR A 441 -0.64 -49.19 13.59
CA THR A 441 -0.46 -49.23 15.05
C THR A 441 0.30 -48.00 15.57
N GLU A 442 1.23 -47.42 14.81
CA GLU A 442 1.94 -46.19 15.20
C GLU A 442 1.06 -44.92 15.10
N ASP A 443 0.16 -44.82 14.12
CA ASP A 443 -0.74 -43.67 13.96
C ASP A 443 -1.82 -43.60 15.05
N ASN A 444 -2.20 -44.73 15.65
CA ASN A 444 -3.20 -44.77 16.71
C ASN A 444 -2.62 -44.39 18.08
N ASN A 445 -1.37 -44.75 18.37
CA ASN A 445 -0.70 -44.32 19.61
C ASN A 445 -0.37 -42.82 19.60
N ASN A 446 0.02 -42.25 18.45
CA ASN A 446 0.26 -40.80 18.33
C ASN A 446 -1.02 -39.97 18.46
N LYS A 447 -2.18 -40.46 17.99
CA LYS A 447 -3.47 -39.77 18.16
C LYS A 447 -3.98 -39.80 19.61
N ALA A 448 -3.63 -40.82 20.39
CA ALA A 448 -3.98 -40.89 21.81
C ALA A 448 -3.17 -39.88 22.64
N GLN A 449 -1.84 -39.79 22.43
CA GLN A 449 -0.99 -38.83 23.13
C GLN A 449 -1.32 -37.36 22.81
N VAL A 450 -1.66 -37.01 21.55
CA VAL A 450 -2.01 -35.63 21.19
C VAL A 450 -3.33 -35.18 21.83
N LYS A 451 -4.29 -36.09 22.03
CA LYS A 451 -5.55 -35.79 22.73
C LYS A 451 -5.35 -35.56 24.22
N GLU A 452 -4.44 -36.29 24.86
CA GLU A 452 -4.12 -36.12 26.28
C GLU A 452 -3.42 -34.78 26.54
N VAL A 453 -2.49 -34.38 25.65
CA VAL A 453 -1.82 -33.06 25.72
C VAL A 453 -2.79 -31.90 25.46
N GLN A 454 -3.74 -32.03 24.53
CA GLN A 454 -4.77 -31.00 24.30
C GLN A 454 -5.75 -30.87 25.48
N ALA A 455 -6.08 -31.97 26.16
CA ALA A 455 -6.92 -31.94 27.36
C ALA A 455 -6.22 -31.24 28.54
N ASP A 456 -4.91 -31.43 28.69
CA ASP A 456 -4.13 -30.81 29.77
C ASP A 456 -3.90 -29.30 29.54
N VAL A 457 -3.71 -28.87 28.28
CA VAL A 457 -3.66 -27.45 27.90
C VAL A 457 -5.00 -26.75 28.14
N ALA A 458 -6.13 -27.44 27.88
CA ALA A 458 -7.46 -26.92 28.16
C ALA A 458 -7.74 -26.78 29.66
N ARG A 459 -7.27 -27.73 30.50
CA ARG A 459 -7.38 -27.66 31.97
C ARG A 459 -6.57 -26.49 32.54
N ARG A 460 -5.34 -26.26 32.05
CA ARG A 460 -4.50 -25.12 32.47
C ARG A 460 -5.06 -23.77 32.04
N GLY A 461 -5.67 -23.67 30.86
CA GLY A 461 -6.36 -22.46 30.39
C GLY A 461 -7.60 -22.10 31.21
N ARG A 462 -8.31 -23.09 31.77
CA ARG A 462 -9.45 -22.86 32.69
C ARG A 462 -9.00 -22.36 34.07
N ALA A 463 -7.91 -22.91 34.63
CA ALA A 463 -7.36 -22.48 35.91
C ALA A 463 -6.82 -21.02 35.86
N GLN A 464 -6.23 -20.60 34.73
CA GLN A 464 -5.80 -19.21 34.53
C GLN A 464 -6.96 -18.21 34.35
N ARG A 465 -8.10 -18.63 33.79
CA ARG A 465 -9.30 -17.78 33.71
C ARG A 465 -10.00 -17.63 35.07
N SER A 466 -10.02 -18.68 35.90
CA SER A 466 -10.62 -18.62 37.25
C SER A 466 -9.84 -17.68 38.18
N SER A 467 -8.51 -17.77 38.21
CA SER A 467 -7.65 -16.92 39.06
C SER A 467 -7.55 -15.44 38.59
N LYS A 468 -7.97 -15.14 37.36
CA LYS A 468 -8.07 -13.77 36.83
C LYS A 468 -9.44 -13.15 37.14
N LEU A 469 -10.48 -13.97 37.27
CA LEU A 469 -11.82 -13.55 37.67
C LEU A 469 -11.89 -13.28 39.19
N GLU A 470 -11.27 -14.12 40.03
CA GLU A 470 -11.18 -13.89 41.49
C GLU A 470 -10.45 -12.58 41.83
N ARG A 471 -9.36 -12.25 41.12
CA ARG A 471 -8.65 -10.98 41.29
C ARG A 471 -9.43 -9.74 40.82
N GLN A 472 -10.41 -9.90 39.92
CA GLN A 472 -11.30 -8.81 39.52
C GLN A 472 -12.44 -8.58 40.51
N VAL A 473 -12.90 -9.63 41.22
CA VAL A 473 -13.95 -9.50 42.24
C VAL A 473 -13.42 -8.86 43.52
N ASP A 474 -12.17 -9.15 43.93
CA ASP A 474 -11.56 -8.52 45.11
C ASP A 474 -11.25 -7.02 44.91
N SER A 475 -11.00 -6.59 43.66
CA SER A 475 -10.78 -5.17 43.34
C SER A 475 -12.04 -4.29 43.42
N PHE A 476 -13.24 -4.89 43.46
CA PHE A 476 -14.50 -4.15 43.60
C PHE A 476 -14.99 -4.05 45.05
N ARG A 477 -14.33 -4.73 46.00
CA ARG A 477 -14.76 -4.78 47.42
C ARG A 477 -14.02 -3.81 48.34
N ALA A 478 -13.08 -3.00 47.81
CA ALA A 478 -12.28 -2.07 48.61
C ALA A 478 -12.34 -0.63 48.04
N LYS A 479 -13.41 0.11 48.36
CA LYS A 479 -13.36 1.57 48.52
C LYS A 479 -14.28 2.01 49.67
N PRO A 480 -13.84 2.91 50.56
CA PRO A 480 -14.62 3.33 51.73
C PRO A 480 -15.72 4.33 51.35
N GLN A 481 -16.84 4.25 52.09
CA GLN A 481 -17.84 5.29 52.23
C GLN A 481 -17.25 6.45 53.04
N ASP A 482 -17.38 7.68 52.56
CA ASP A 482 -17.39 8.89 53.41
C ASP A 482 -18.27 9.98 52.77
N ASP A 483 -19.10 10.58 53.64
CA ASP A 483 -19.78 11.87 53.60
C ASP A 483 -20.81 12.24 52.52
N VAL A 484 -22.10 12.08 52.87
CA VAL A 484 -23.12 13.15 52.72
C VAL A 484 -24.12 13.06 53.88
N GLY A 485 -23.84 13.76 54.98
CA GLY A 485 -24.79 14.05 56.06
C GLY A 485 -25.19 15.51 56.06
N LYS A 486 -26.42 15.81 55.63
CA LYS A 486 -27.05 17.14 55.72
C LYS A 486 -27.41 17.48 57.17
N SER A 487 -27.06 18.68 57.63
CA SER A 487 -27.91 19.43 58.57
C SER A 487 -27.72 20.93 58.36
N LEU A 488 -28.85 21.61 58.15
CA LEU A 488 -29.00 23.06 57.93
C LEU A 488 -28.87 23.81 59.26
N PRO A 489 -28.32 25.05 59.29
CA PRO A 489 -28.46 25.94 60.42
C PRO A 489 -29.72 26.80 60.30
N GLN A 490 -30.39 26.97 61.44
CA GLN A 490 -31.52 27.85 61.69
C GLN A 490 -31.17 29.31 61.38
N SER A 491 -32.06 30.00 60.67
CA SER A 491 -32.10 31.45 60.54
C SER A 491 -33.23 31.99 61.40
N ASP A 492 -32.89 32.68 62.49
CA ASP A 492 -33.78 33.62 63.15
C ASP A 492 -32.94 34.67 63.90
N LEU A 493 -32.92 35.90 63.39
CA LEU A 493 -32.56 37.15 64.08
C LEU A 493 -32.82 38.35 63.15
N SER A 494 -34.08 38.80 63.21
CA SER A 494 -34.50 40.20 63.44
C SER A 494 -33.67 41.40 62.96
N ARG A 495 -34.39 42.26 62.21
CA ARG A 495 -34.52 43.74 62.31
C ARG A 495 -33.30 44.64 62.04
N ALA A 496 -33.46 45.52 61.03
CA ALA A 496 -33.28 46.97 61.19
C ALA A 496 -34.68 47.60 61.30
N PRO A 497 -34.93 48.54 62.24
CA PRO A 497 -34.38 49.90 62.19
C PRO A 497 -33.82 50.41 63.54
N VAL A 498 -32.68 51.11 63.52
CA VAL A 498 -32.47 52.58 63.52
C VAL A 498 -31.08 52.82 62.96
#